data_AF-A0A550GYI5-F1
#
_entry.id   AF-A0A550GYI5-F1
#
_cell.length_a   1.000
_cell.length_b   1.000
_cell.length_c   1.000
_cell.angle_alpha   90.00
_cell.angle_beta   90.00
_cell.angle_gamma   90.00
#
_symmetry.space_group_name_H-M   'P 1'
#
loop_
_entity.id
_entity.type
_entity.pdbx_description
1 polymer ?
#
loop_
_entity_poly.entity_id
_entity_poly.type
_entity_poly.pdbx_seq_one_letter_code
_entity_poly.pdbx_strand_id
1 'polypeptide(L)' 'MVKLNKTDKLVLDALKDGELTLQEIADKTGEKPKKIFKILRKLFENELVDTKARKYKLVNKQ' A
#
# COMPACT_ATOMS: atom_id res chain seq x y z
N MET A 1 14.15 1.71 11.03
CA MET A 1 12.98 2.61 10.84
C MET A 1 12.88 2.99 9.38
N VAL A 2 11.77 2.66 8.71
CA VAL A 2 11.55 3.05 7.31
C VAL A 2 11.19 4.53 7.22
N LYS A 3 11.88 5.29 6.35
CA LYS A 3 11.53 6.69 6.08
C LYS A 3 10.33 6.73 5.14
N LEU A 4 9.17 7.12 5.65
CA LEU A 4 7.92 7.23 4.88
C LEU A 4 7.80 8.62 4.24
N ASN A 5 7.65 8.65 2.91
CA ASN A 5 7.36 9.88 2.17
C ASN A 5 5.84 10.16 2.13
N LYS A 6 5.43 11.25 1.47
CA LYS A 6 4.01 11.63 1.34
C LYS A 6 3.18 10.56 0.64
N THR A 7 3.68 9.99 -0.46
CA THR A 7 2.98 8.94 -1.23
C THR A 7 2.89 7.63 -0.44
N ASP A 8 3.92 7.27 0.33
CA ASP A 8 3.90 6.09 1.20
C ASP A 8 2.75 6.20 2.21
N LYS A 9 2.58 7.39 2.81
CA LYS A 9 1.45 7.67 3.73
C LYS A 9 0.10 7.59 3.03
N LEU A 10 -0.02 8.10 1.81
CA LEU A 10 -1.26 8.01 1.03
C LEU A 10 -1.65 6.56 0.72
N VAL A 11 -0.67 5.70 0.38
CA VAL A 11 -0.91 4.27 0.16
C VAL A 11 -1.39 3.58 1.44
N LEU A 12 -0.75 3.87 2.58
CA LEU A 12 -1.19 3.33 3.87
C LEU A 12 -2.59 3.82 4.25
N ASP A 13 -2.90 5.09 3.97
CA ASP A 13 -4.22 5.68 4.21
C ASP A 13 -5.30 5.03 3.35
N ALA A 14 -5.03 4.80 2.06
CA ALA A 14 -5.96 4.12 1.15
C ALA A 14 -6.32 2.70 1.64
N LEU A 15 -5.39 2.01 2.30
CA LEU A 15 -5.57 0.66 2.87
C LEU A 15 -6.25 0.66 4.25
N LYS A 16 -6.47 1.83 4.88
CA LYS A 16 -7.23 1.93 6.13
C LYS A 16 -8.69 1.56 5.97
N ASP A 17 -9.23 1.58 4.75
CA ASP A 17 -10.64 1.22 4.51
C ASP A 17 -10.82 -0.29 4.31
N GLY A 18 -9.77 -1.04 3.94
CA GLY A 18 -9.89 -2.47 3.65
C GLY A 18 -8.79 -2.99 2.74
N GLU A 19 -8.97 -4.22 2.26
CA GLU A 19 -8.05 -4.81 1.28
C GLU A 19 -8.32 -4.25 -0.11
N LEU A 20 -7.28 -3.78 -0.80
CA LEU A 20 -7.39 -3.20 -2.14
C LEU A 20 -6.38 -3.84 -3.10
N THR A 21 -6.74 -3.89 -4.37
CA THR A 21 -5.83 -4.26 -5.46
C THR A 21 -4.85 -3.13 -5.78
N LEU A 22 -3.78 -3.45 -6.51
CA LEU A 22 -2.82 -2.45 -7.00
C LEU A 22 -3.50 -1.31 -7.79
N GLN A 23 -4.50 -1.66 -8.59
CA GLN A 23 -5.21 -0.70 -9.45
C GLN A 23 -6.07 0.23 -8.59
N GLU A 24 -6.85 -0.29 -7.64
CA GLU A 24 -7.68 0.52 -6.75
C GLU A 24 -6.85 1.49 -5.90
N ILE A 25 -5.66 1.07 -5.44
CA ILE A 25 -4.73 1.93 -4.70
C ILE A 25 -4.19 3.04 -5.63
N ALA A 26 -3.84 2.70 -6.88
CA ALA A 26 -3.40 3.68 -7.87
C ALA A 26 -4.49 4.72 -8.15
N ASP A 27 -5.73 4.28 -8.33
CA ASP A 27 -6.88 5.15 -8.58
C ASP A 27 -7.18 6.07 -7.38
N LYS A 28 -7.16 5.53 -6.15
CA LYS A 28 -7.36 6.32 -4.91
C LYS A 28 -6.24 7.34 -4.67
N THR A 29 -5.01 7.02 -5.04
CA THR A 29 -3.85 7.89 -4.79
C THR A 29 -3.53 8.84 -5.94
N GLY A 30 -4.14 8.65 -7.11
CA GLY A 30 -3.86 9.44 -8.32
C GLY A 30 -2.47 9.19 -8.91
N GLU A 31 -1.87 8.03 -8.60
CA GLU A 31 -0.48 7.70 -8.92
C GLU A 31 -0.40 6.52 -9.89
N LYS A 32 0.72 6.40 -10.61
CA LYS A 32 0.88 5.30 -11.57
C LYS A 32 1.03 3.93 -10.86
N PRO A 33 0.41 2.84 -11.35
CA PRO A 33 0.53 1.51 -10.76
C PRO A 33 1.97 1.04 -10.52
N LYS A 34 2.90 1.35 -11.45
CA LYS A 34 4.33 1.03 -11.29
C LYS A 34 4.97 1.71 -10.06
N LYS A 35 4.55 2.94 -9.74
CA LYS A 35 5.03 3.67 -8.56
C LYS A 35 4.45 3.04 -7.28
N ILE A 36 3.15 2.75 -7.29
CA ILE A 36 2.47 2.08 -6.18
C ILE A 36 3.06 0.71 -5.90
N PHE A 37 3.37 -0.07 -6.93
CA PHE A 37 4.01 -1.37 -6.76
C PHE A 37 5.36 -1.28 -6.04
N LYS A 38 6.19 -0.29 -6.38
CA LYS A 38 7.46 -0.06 -5.67
C LYS A 38 7.24 0.31 -4.20
N ILE A 39 6.22 1.12 -3.92
CA ILE A 39 5.86 1.51 -2.56
C ILE A 39 5.36 0.30 -1.78
N LEU A 40 4.42 -0.48 -2.34
CA LEU A 40 3.89 -1.69 -1.70
C LEU A 40 4.99 -2.72 -1.43
N ARG A 41 5.92 -2.91 -2.36
CA ARG A 41 7.10 -3.77 -2.13
C ARG A 41 7.92 -3.30 -0.92
N LYS A 42 8.25 -1.99 -0.86
CA LYS A 42 8.96 -1.40 0.29
C LYS A 42 8.16 -1.57 1.59
N LEU A 43 6.85 -1.34 1.57
CA LEU A 43 6.00 -1.47 2.76
C LEU A 43 5.89 -2.94 3.22
N PHE A 44 5.87 -3.89 2.29
CA PHE A 44 5.86 -5.33 2.56
C PHE A 44 7.17 -5.80 3.18
N GLU A 45 8.30 -5.38 2.61
CA GLU A 45 9.65 -5.65 3.15
C GLU A 45 9.85 -5.07 4.57
N ASN A 46 9.00 -4.13 5.00
CA ASN A 46 9.01 -3.54 6.35
C ASN A 46 7.81 -3.97 7.20
N GLU A 47 7.10 -5.04 6.82
CA GLU A 47 6.01 -5.65 7.59
C GLU A 47 4.84 -4.68 7.91
N LEU A 48 4.64 -3.66 7.06
CA LEU A 48 3.52 -2.71 7.21
C LEU A 48 2.28 -3.13 6.43
N VAL A 49 2.48 -3.80 5.30
CA VAL A 49 1.41 -4.33 4.46
C VAL A 49 1.64 -5.80 4.18
N ASP A 50 0.56 -6.55 4.07
CA ASP A 50 0.55 -7.94 3.61
C ASP A 50 -0.19 -8.04 2.28
N THR A 51 0.02 -9.12 1.53
CA THR A 51 -0.64 -9.37 0.27
C THR A 51 -1.19 -10.79 0.16
N LYS A 52 -2.45 -10.89 -0.29
CA LYS A 52 -3.13 -12.17 -0.56
C LYS A 52 -4.00 -12.01 -1.78
N ALA A 53 -3.94 -12.97 -2.71
CA ALA A 53 -4.76 -12.99 -3.93
C ALA A 53 -4.74 -11.67 -4.73
N ARG A 54 -3.56 -11.03 -4.87
CA ARG A 54 -3.35 -9.73 -5.54
C ARG A 54 -4.04 -8.52 -4.87
N LYS A 55 -4.52 -8.69 -3.64
CA LYS A 55 -4.97 -7.62 -2.77
C LYS A 55 -3.91 -7.33 -1.71
N TYR A 56 -3.89 -6.12 -1.22
CA TYR A 56 -2.99 -5.61 -0.19
C TYR A 56 -3.80 -5.15 1.00
N LYS A 57 -3.26 -5.33 2.21
CA LYS A 57 -3.89 -4.95 3.47
C LYS A 57 -2.84 -4.50 4.48
N LEU A 58 -3.25 -3.74 5.50
CA LEU A 58 -2.36 -3.40 6.62
C LEU A 58 -2.18 -4.62 7.53
N VAL A 59 -0.94 -4.90 7.97
CA VAL A 59 -0.62 -6.05 8.85
C VAL A 59 -1.32 -5.94 10.21
N ASN A 60 -1.51 -4.72 10.72
CA ASN A 60 -2.08 -4.46 12.06
C ASN A 60 -3.60 -4.25 12.07
N LYS A 61 -4.31 -4.57 10.99
CA LYS A 61 -5.78 -4.62 11.02
C LYS A 61 -6.21 -5.98 11.58
N GLN A 62 -6.35 -6.05 12.91
CA GLN A 62 -7.23 -7.01 13.56
C GLN A 62 -8.68 -6.55 13.42
#